data_AF-A0A2V5SRK1-F1
#
_entry.id   AF-A0A2V5SRK1-F1
#
_cell.length_a   1.000
_cell.length_b   1.000
_cell.length_c   1.000
_cell.angle_alpha   90.00
_cell.angle_beta   90.00
_cell.angle_gamma   90.00
#
_symmetry.space_group_name_H-M   'P 1'
#
loop_
_entity.id
_entity.type
_entity.pdbx_description
1 polymer ?
#
loop_
_entity_poly.entity_id
_entity_poly.type
_entity_poly.pdbx_seq_one_letter_code
_entity_poly.pdbx_strand_id
1 'polypeptide(L)'
;MRRLAVVVVILSAGIAPTIAKQEPSSSLEVAKNDFAKAQALATQLAALSPKVDPKEAKAVAECAYATAHRLRSQYHMFGTPIFNNFLVYHGFRKRGYCYQWTEDLLLALDALKLKTLELHWGESYAGTWRENNCLVITAKGQPFERGMILEAWRHFGYLRWNLLLSDEDRYFENTKWAARVRSRAAAAKTSEPRHGVAFQRRVTATEKSSE
;
A
#
# COMPACT_ATOMS: atom_id res chain seq x y z
N MET A 1 -57.93 -6.00 -50.26
CA MET A 1 -56.89 -6.88 -49.65
C MET A 1 -56.21 -6.11 -48.53
N ARG A 2 -56.37 -6.57 -47.28
CA ARG A 2 -55.89 -5.92 -46.05
C ARG A 2 -54.37 -6.15 -45.92
N ARG A 3 -53.58 -5.09 -45.82
CA ARG A 3 -52.15 -5.19 -45.46
C ARG A 3 -52.07 -5.22 -43.93
N LEU A 4 -51.76 -6.38 -43.34
CA LEU A 4 -51.43 -6.48 -41.92
C LEU A 4 -50.05 -5.86 -41.68
N ALA A 5 -49.99 -4.83 -40.84
CA ALA A 5 -48.76 -4.33 -40.26
C ALA A 5 -48.38 -5.23 -39.08
N VAL A 6 -47.18 -5.82 -39.13
CA VAL A 6 -46.60 -6.55 -38.00
C VAL A 6 -45.95 -5.53 -37.07
N VAL A 7 -46.54 -5.30 -35.90
CA VAL A 7 -45.94 -4.51 -34.82
C VAL A 7 -45.05 -5.44 -34.01
N VAL A 8 -43.73 -5.24 -34.10
CA VAL A 8 -42.77 -5.89 -33.22
C VAL A 8 -42.66 -5.06 -31.94
N VAL A 9 -43.27 -5.55 -30.85
CA VAL A 9 -43.10 -4.96 -29.52
C VAL A 9 -41.79 -5.49 -28.93
N ILE A 10 -40.76 -4.66 -28.91
CA ILE A 10 -39.51 -4.95 -28.20
C ILE A 10 -39.73 -4.56 -26.73
N LEU A 11 -39.97 -5.54 -25.85
CA LEU A 11 -39.90 -5.35 -24.41
C LEU A 11 -38.43 -5.22 -23.98
N SER A 12 -37.97 -4.00 -23.78
CA SER A 12 -36.68 -3.72 -23.13
C SER A 12 -36.80 -3.95 -21.62
N ALA A 13 -36.37 -5.12 -21.15
CA ALA A 13 -36.15 -5.36 -19.72
C ALA A 13 -34.87 -4.62 -19.28
N GLY A 14 -35.05 -3.49 -18.60
CA GLY A 14 -33.93 -2.73 -18.01
C GLY A 14 -33.40 -3.44 -16.78
N ILE A 15 -32.22 -4.06 -16.89
CA ILE A 15 -31.45 -4.53 -15.74
C ILE A 15 -30.63 -3.33 -15.24
N ALA A 16 -31.05 -2.73 -14.14
CA ALA A 16 -30.25 -1.72 -13.46
C ALA A 16 -28.96 -2.38 -12.94
N PRO A 17 -27.77 -1.82 -13.21
CA PRO A 17 -26.55 -2.34 -12.60
C PRO A 17 -26.61 -1.99 -11.11
N THR A 18 -26.78 -2.99 -10.27
CA THR A 18 -26.48 -2.88 -8.85
C THR A 18 -25.00 -2.57 -8.70
N ILE A 19 -24.67 -1.30 -8.46
CA ILE A 19 -23.36 -0.90 -7.97
C ILE A 19 -23.25 -1.52 -6.58
N ALA A 20 -22.59 -2.67 -6.50
CA ALA A 20 -22.17 -3.25 -5.25
C ALA A 20 -21.27 -2.21 -4.56
N LYS A 21 -21.74 -1.66 -3.44
CA LYS A 21 -20.90 -0.91 -2.51
C LYS A 21 -19.76 -1.81 -2.10
N GLN A 22 -18.58 -1.55 -2.63
CA GLN A 22 -17.36 -2.21 -2.23
C GLN A 22 -16.99 -1.67 -0.85
N GLU A 23 -17.22 -2.47 0.19
CA GLU A 23 -16.83 -2.13 1.56
C GLU A 23 -15.29 -2.08 1.67
N PRO A 24 -14.71 -1.03 2.25
CA PRO A 24 -13.26 -0.93 2.42
C PRO A 24 -12.85 -1.67 3.70
N SER A 25 -12.81 -3.01 3.68
CA SER A 25 -12.27 -3.78 4.82
C SER A 25 -11.73 -5.18 4.50
N SER A 26 -11.44 -5.53 3.24
CA SER A 26 -10.92 -6.87 2.90
C SER A 26 -9.44 -6.90 2.47
N SER A 27 -8.63 -5.89 2.83
CA SER A 27 -7.29 -5.70 2.22
C SER A 27 -6.09 -6.13 3.06
N LEU A 28 -6.27 -6.86 4.16
CA LEU A 28 -5.18 -7.30 5.06
C LEU A 28 -5.09 -8.83 5.22
N GLU A 29 -5.75 -9.61 4.38
CA GLU A 29 -5.63 -11.07 4.47
C GLU A 29 -4.26 -11.54 3.98
N VAL A 30 -3.51 -12.18 4.87
CA VAL A 30 -2.26 -12.86 4.54
C VAL A 30 -2.61 -14.10 3.71
N ALA A 31 -1.97 -14.25 2.55
CA ALA A 31 -2.12 -15.44 1.74
C ALA A 31 -1.82 -16.69 2.56
N LYS A 32 -2.62 -17.75 2.42
CA LYS A 32 -2.52 -18.99 3.22
C LYS A 32 -1.10 -19.56 3.30
N ASN A 33 -0.35 -19.49 2.21
CA ASN A 33 1.02 -20.01 2.12
C ASN A 33 2.06 -19.16 2.86
N ASP A 34 1.73 -17.93 3.22
CA ASP A 34 2.62 -17.00 3.94
C ASP A 34 2.26 -16.88 5.42
N PHE A 35 1.16 -17.48 5.89
CA PHE A 35 0.71 -17.41 7.28
C PHE A 35 1.80 -17.81 8.29
N ALA A 36 2.46 -18.95 8.07
CA ALA A 36 3.54 -19.41 8.95
C ALA A 36 4.74 -18.44 8.96
N LYS A 37 5.06 -17.83 7.82
CA LYS A 37 6.16 -16.86 7.73
C LYS A 37 5.79 -15.52 8.38
N ALA A 38 4.53 -15.11 8.29
CA ALA A 38 4.00 -13.95 9.00
C ALA A 38 4.06 -14.16 10.52
N GLN A 39 3.70 -15.35 11.00
CA GLN A 39 3.82 -15.69 12.42
C GLN A 39 5.29 -15.70 12.90
N ALA A 40 6.20 -16.23 12.07
CA ALA A 40 7.63 -16.19 12.37
C ALA A 40 8.17 -14.76 12.45
N LEU A 41 7.80 -13.91 11.48
CA LEU A 41 8.14 -12.48 11.49
C LEU A 41 7.57 -11.78 12.73
N ALA A 42 6.30 -12.01 13.08
CA ALA A 42 5.69 -11.44 14.28
C ALA A 42 6.45 -11.81 15.56
N THR A 43 6.86 -13.08 15.66
CA THR A 43 7.65 -13.57 16.80
C THR A 43 9.00 -12.85 16.89
N GLN A 44 9.67 -12.69 15.75
CA GLN A 44 10.99 -12.06 15.68
C GLN A 44 10.91 -10.55 15.96
N LEU A 45 9.89 -9.87 15.46
CA LEU A 45 9.63 -8.45 15.77
C LEU A 45 9.35 -8.25 17.26
N ALA A 46 8.54 -9.12 17.87
CA ALA A 46 8.30 -9.09 19.32
C ALA A 46 9.58 -9.35 20.13
N ALA A 47 10.52 -10.13 19.58
CA ALA A 47 11.80 -10.44 20.22
C ALA A 47 12.84 -9.31 20.13
N LEU A 48 12.60 -8.25 19.35
CA LEU A 48 13.53 -7.11 19.25
C LEU A 48 13.76 -6.42 20.60
N SER A 49 12.73 -6.36 21.45
CA SER A 49 12.81 -5.83 22.81
C SER A 49 11.62 -6.30 23.65
N PRO A 50 11.78 -6.51 24.98
CA PRO A 50 10.66 -6.77 25.88
C PRO A 50 9.58 -5.68 25.92
N LYS A 51 9.87 -4.49 25.39
CA LYS A 51 8.93 -3.37 25.31
C LYS A 51 8.01 -3.41 24.08
N VAL A 52 8.27 -4.30 23.11
CA VAL A 52 7.43 -4.43 21.92
C VAL A 52 6.11 -5.09 22.29
N ASP A 53 5.00 -4.49 21.88
CA ASP A 53 3.68 -5.12 22.03
C ASP A 53 3.56 -6.27 21.00
N PRO A 54 3.38 -7.53 21.44
CA PRO A 54 3.21 -8.66 20.52
C PRO A 54 2.04 -8.48 19.54
N LYS A 55 1.01 -7.71 19.90
CA LYS A 55 -0.10 -7.39 19.00
C LYS A 55 0.33 -6.44 17.89
N GLU A 56 1.16 -5.44 18.18
CA GLU A 56 1.75 -4.57 17.16
C GLU A 56 2.66 -5.36 16.23
N ALA A 57 3.52 -6.22 16.79
CA ALA A 57 4.39 -7.09 15.99
C ALA A 57 3.61 -8.01 15.04
N LYS A 58 2.50 -8.59 15.52
CA LYS A 58 1.58 -9.38 14.69
C LYS A 58 0.95 -8.53 13.58
N ALA A 59 0.39 -7.38 13.91
CA ALA A 59 -0.25 -6.48 12.94
C ALA A 59 0.74 -6.02 11.86
N VAL A 60 1.99 -5.70 12.24
CA VAL A 60 3.07 -5.36 11.30
C VAL A 60 3.34 -6.53 10.35
N ALA A 61 3.51 -7.74 10.89
CA ALA A 61 3.80 -8.90 10.05
C ALA A 61 2.67 -9.19 9.06
N GLU A 62 1.42 -9.21 9.51
CA GLU A 62 0.26 -9.45 8.66
C GLU A 62 0.12 -8.38 7.58
N CYS A 63 0.22 -7.11 7.97
CA CYS A 63 0.16 -5.98 7.04
C CYS A 63 1.31 -6.01 6.02
N ALA A 64 2.53 -6.37 6.43
CA ALA A 64 3.67 -6.45 5.54
C ALA A 64 3.51 -7.55 4.48
N TYR A 65 3.07 -8.76 4.87
CA TYR A 65 2.82 -9.84 3.91
C TYR A 65 1.65 -9.54 2.98
N ALA A 66 0.54 -9.03 3.51
CA ALA A 66 -0.60 -8.61 2.69
C ALA A 66 -0.20 -7.51 1.69
N THR A 67 0.62 -6.54 2.13
CA THR A 67 1.13 -5.46 1.28
C THR A 67 2.09 -5.99 0.21
N ALA A 68 3.05 -6.83 0.57
CA ALA A 68 3.98 -7.42 -0.40
C ALA A 68 3.24 -8.23 -1.47
N HIS A 69 2.25 -9.04 -1.06
CA HIS A 69 1.40 -9.79 -1.99
C HIS A 69 0.64 -8.86 -2.95
N ARG A 70 0.02 -7.80 -2.42
CA ARG A 70 -0.68 -6.79 -3.24
C ARG A 70 0.27 -6.09 -4.22
N LEU A 71 1.44 -5.64 -3.75
CA LEU A 71 2.42 -4.94 -4.57
C LEU A 71 2.98 -5.82 -5.69
N ARG A 72 3.20 -7.11 -5.43
CA ARG A 72 3.62 -8.07 -6.46
C ARG A 72 2.65 -8.11 -7.64
N SER A 73 1.35 -8.11 -7.36
CA SER A 73 0.31 -8.08 -8.38
C SER A 73 0.24 -6.73 -9.09
N GLN A 74 0.29 -5.61 -8.34
CA GLN A 74 0.19 -4.25 -8.89
C GLN A 74 1.38 -3.87 -9.77
N TYR A 75 2.58 -4.33 -9.41
CA TYR A 75 3.79 -4.06 -10.17
C TYR A 75 4.07 -5.11 -11.23
N HIS A 76 3.17 -6.09 -11.41
CA HIS A 76 3.32 -7.28 -12.26
C HIS A 76 4.78 -7.75 -12.32
N MET A 77 5.35 -8.00 -11.13
CA MET A 77 6.77 -8.29 -10.99
C MET A 77 7.09 -9.58 -11.77
N PHE A 78 7.95 -9.46 -12.78
CA PHE A 78 8.34 -10.55 -13.66
C PHE A 78 9.82 -10.40 -14.04
N GLY A 79 10.56 -11.51 -14.05
CA GLY A 79 11.99 -11.51 -14.33
C GLY A 79 12.83 -10.95 -13.16
N THR A 80 14.06 -10.51 -13.45
CA THR A 80 14.98 -9.99 -12.43
C THR A 80 14.62 -8.58 -11.98
N PRO A 81 15.00 -8.16 -10.75
CA PRO A 81 14.78 -6.79 -10.30
C PRO A 81 15.41 -5.75 -11.23
N ILE A 82 16.58 -6.06 -11.80
CA ILE A 82 17.26 -5.24 -12.81
C ILE A 82 16.42 -5.13 -14.09
N PHE A 83 15.85 -6.23 -14.56
CA PHE A 83 14.98 -6.21 -15.74
C PHE A 83 13.72 -5.39 -15.49
N ASN A 84 13.11 -5.50 -14.30
CA ASN A 84 11.98 -4.66 -13.93
C ASN A 84 12.35 -3.16 -13.94
N ASN A 85 13.51 -2.79 -13.39
CA ASN A 85 14.01 -1.41 -13.43
C ASN A 85 14.22 -0.91 -14.86
N PHE A 86 14.73 -1.77 -15.77
CA PHE A 86 14.87 -1.46 -17.19
C PHE A 86 13.52 -1.17 -17.85
N LEU A 87 12.50 -1.99 -17.56
CA LEU A 87 11.14 -1.80 -18.09
C LEU A 87 10.50 -0.50 -17.58
N VAL A 88 10.72 -0.14 -16.31
CA VAL A 88 10.24 1.15 -15.76
C VAL A 88 10.97 2.31 -16.42
N TYR A 89 12.30 2.21 -16.58
CA TYR A 89 13.11 3.27 -17.21
C TYR A 89 12.67 3.56 -18.65
N HIS A 90 12.34 2.53 -19.42
CA HIS A 90 11.84 2.68 -20.80
C HIS A 90 10.34 2.98 -20.89
N GLY A 91 9.65 3.21 -19.76
CA GLY A 91 8.24 3.58 -19.73
C GLY A 91 7.26 2.44 -19.98
N PHE A 92 7.73 1.20 -20.12
CA PHE A 92 6.85 0.02 -20.25
C PHE A 92 6.11 -0.30 -18.94
N ARG A 93 6.62 0.18 -17.80
CA ARG A 93 6.00 0.07 -16.48
C ARG A 93 5.98 1.43 -15.78
N LYS A 94 4.90 1.74 -15.07
CA LYS A 94 4.76 3.02 -14.35
C LYS A 94 5.53 3.05 -13.03
N ARG A 95 5.70 1.88 -12.38
CA ARG A 95 6.30 1.71 -11.04
C ARG A 95 6.97 0.34 -10.93
N GLY A 96 7.81 0.18 -9.92
CA GLY A 96 8.49 -1.07 -9.58
C GLY A 96 9.96 -0.93 -9.14
N TYR A 97 10.47 0.30 -8.96
CA TYR A 97 11.80 0.52 -8.41
C TYR A 97 11.88 0.13 -6.92
N CYS A 98 13.07 -0.21 -6.44
CA CYS A 98 13.32 -0.58 -5.04
C CYS A 98 12.73 0.44 -4.05
N TYR A 99 12.95 1.74 -4.25
CA TYR A 99 12.40 2.79 -3.40
C TYR A 99 10.85 2.82 -3.42
N GLN A 100 10.20 2.44 -4.52
CA GLN A 100 8.72 2.47 -4.60
C GLN A 100 8.09 1.31 -3.82
N TRP A 101 8.75 0.15 -3.80
CA TRP A 101 8.35 -0.95 -2.93
C TRP A 101 8.45 -0.56 -1.46
N THR A 102 9.57 0.05 -1.07
CA THR A 102 9.79 0.51 0.31
C THR A 102 8.87 1.67 0.68
N GLU A 103 8.59 2.59 -0.24
CA GLU A 103 7.62 3.69 -0.07
C GLU A 103 6.23 3.13 0.26
N ASP A 104 5.71 2.20 -0.54
CA ASP A 104 4.36 1.70 -0.33
C ASP A 104 4.25 0.79 0.90
N LEU A 105 5.30 0.03 1.22
CA LEU A 105 5.37 -0.75 2.45
C LEU A 105 5.42 0.16 3.68
N LEU A 106 6.24 1.22 3.65
CA LEU A 106 6.29 2.23 4.71
C LEU A 106 4.91 2.85 4.94
N LEU A 107 4.24 3.29 3.88
CA LEU A 107 2.93 3.95 4.00
C LEU A 107 1.84 3.01 4.52
N ALA A 108 1.87 1.73 4.14
CA ALA A 108 0.93 0.72 4.67
C ALA A 108 1.14 0.50 6.18
N LEU A 109 2.40 0.37 6.62
CA LEU A 109 2.72 0.15 8.03
C LEU A 109 2.56 1.42 8.87
N ASP A 110 2.79 2.61 8.32
CA ASP A 110 2.58 3.89 9.01
C ASP A 110 1.09 4.14 9.34
N ALA A 111 0.18 3.51 8.59
CA ALA A 111 -1.25 3.53 8.87
C ALA A 111 -1.63 2.77 10.14
N LEU A 112 -0.78 1.84 10.62
CA LEU A 112 -1.01 1.08 11.85
C LEU A 112 -0.80 1.91 13.13
N LYS A 113 -0.19 3.10 13.04
CA LYS A 113 0.05 4.02 14.17
C LYS A 113 0.70 3.32 15.37
N LEU A 114 1.78 2.62 15.06
CA LEU A 114 2.60 1.86 16.01
C LEU A 114 3.14 2.76 17.13
N LYS A 115 3.18 2.21 18.35
CA LYS A 115 3.65 2.91 19.56
C LYS A 115 4.93 2.31 20.12
N THR A 116 5.14 1.01 19.92
CA THR A 116 6.27 0.24 20.45
C THR A 116 7.32 -0.10 19.40
N LEU A 117 6.98 0.04 18.13
CA LEU A 117 7.86 -0.16 16.97
C LEU A 117 8.05 1.14 16.19
N GLU A 118 9.23 1.33 15.62
CA GLU A 118 9.59 2.48 14.78
C GLU A 118 9.94 2.01 13.37
N LEU A 119 9.57 2.81 12.37
CA LEU A 119 9.73 2.50 10.95
C LEU A 119 10.75 3.45 10.32
N HIS A 120 11.86 2.88 9.86
CA HIS A 120 13.03 3.59 9.34
C HIS A 120 13.26 3.27 7.88
N TRP A 121 13.74 4.26 7.13
CA TRP A 121 14.17 4.03 5.75
C TRP A 121 15.63 3.60 5.74
N GLY A 122 15.90 2.41 5.19
CA GLY A 122 17.25 1.92 4.95
C GLY A 122 17.65 2.11 3.49
N GLU A 123 18.85 2.63 3.25
CA GLU A 123 19.45 2.71 1.92
C GLU A 123 20.82 2.04 1.89
N SER A 124 21.09 1.32 0.80
CA SER A 124 22.40 0.78 0.47
C SER A 124 22.80 1.25 -0.92
N TYR A 125 24.09 1.56 -1.10
CA TYR A 125 24.67 2.05 -2.35
C TYR A 125 23.89 3.23 -2.98
N ALA A 126 23.43 4.17 -2.16
CA ALA A 126 22.62 5.30 -2.57
C ALA A 126 23.26 6.11 -3.71
N GLY A 127 22.47 6.46 -4.74
CA GLY A 127 22.92 7.21 -5.91
C GLY A 127 23.69 6.40 -6.94
N THR A 128 23.79 5.08 -6.79
CA THR A 128 24.48 4.19 -7.73
C THR A 128 23.51 3.26 -8.45
N TRP A 129 23.96 2.58 -9.50
CA TRP A 129 23.16 1.55 -10.18
C TRP A 129 22.86 0.33 -9.30
N ARG A 130 23.58 0.15 -8.18
CA ARG A 130 23.37 -0.91 -7.17
C ARG A 130 22.47 -0.47 -6.03
N GLU A 131 21.88 0.72 -6.11
CA GLU A 131 21.05 1.25 -5.04
C GLU A 131 19.93 0.30 -4.66
N ASN A 132 19.85 -0.01 -3.36
CA ASN A 132 18.76 -0.78 -2.80
C ASN A 132 18.19 -0.09 -1.57
N ASN A 133 16.86 -0.10 -1.47
CA ASN A 133 16.12 0.57 -0.42
C ASN A 133 15.29 -0.49 0.30
N CYS A 134 15.24 -0.44 1.63
CA CYS A 134 14.44 -1.35 2.42
C CYS A 134 13.76 -0.60 3.58
N LEU A 135 12.78 -1.25 4.20
CA LEU A 135 12.23 -0.76 5.44
C LEU A 135 12.93 -1.46 6.61
N VAL A 136 13.35 -0.71 7.61
CA VAL A 136 13.96 -1.26 8.83
C VAL A 136 13.04 -0.97 10.01
N ILE A 137 12.72 -2.02 10.77
CA ILE A 137 11.84 -1.92 11.93
C ILE A 137 12.65 -2.14 13.20
N THR A 138 12.57 -1.20 14.13
CA THR A 138 13.20 -1.30 15.45
C THR A 138 12.14 -1.28 16.54
N ALA A 139 12.47 -1.79 17.72
CA ALA A 139 11.78 -1.38 18.93
C ALA A 139 11.97 0.14 19.15
N LYS A 140 11.02 0.77 19.84
CA LYS A 140 11.09 2.21 20.10
C LYS A 140 12.35 2.58 20.90
N GLY A 141 13.13 3.52 20.35
CA GLY A 141 14.39 3.98 20.94
C GLY A 141 15.54 2.98 20.85
N GLN A 142 15.38 1.90 20.08
CA GLN A 142 16.46 0.99 19.73
C GLN A 142 17.27 1.57 18.55
N PRO A 143 18.61 1.44 18.54
CA PRO A 143 19.41 1.91 17.42
C PRO A 143 19.06 1.18 16.12
N PHE A 144 19.18 1.89 15.00
CA PHE A 144 18.87 1.41 13.65
C PHE A 144 19.52 0.07 13.31
N GLU A 145 20.79 -0.12 13.71
CA GLU A 145 21.57 -1.32 13.40
C GLU A 145 21.01 -2.59 14.04
N ARG A 146 20.21 -2.47 15.10
CA ARG A 146 19.56 -3.61 15.74
C ARG A 146 18.17 -3.91 15.18
N GLY A 147 17.78 -3.21 14.12
CA GLY A 147 16.49 -3.39 13.46
C GLY A 147 16.41 -4.62 12.59
N MET A 148 15.19 -4.89 12.14
CA MET A 148 14.84 -5.93 11.20
C MET A 148 14.55 -5.34 9.83
N ILE A 149 15.20 -5.86 8.80
CA ILE A 149 14.91 -5.50 7.41
C ILE A 149 13.61 -6.16 6.99
N LEU A 150 12.77 -5.41 6.28
CA LEU A 150 11.66 -5.89 5.49
C LEU A 150 11.83 -5.37 4.07
N GLU A 151 12.04 -6.30 3.13
CA GLU A 151 12.18 -5.98 1.71
C GLU A 151 11.58 -7.09 0.86
N ALA A 152 10.97 -6.71 -0.27
CA ALA A 152 10.41 -7.66 -1.21
C ALA A 152 10.99 -7.50 -2.62
N TRP A 153 11.76 -6.44 -2.89
CA TRP A 153 12.18 -6.10 -4.24
C TRP A 153 13.27 -7.04 -4.76
N ARG A 154 14.29 -7.38 -3.94
CA ARG A 154 15.35 -8.31 -4.39
C ARG A 154 14.81 -9.72 -4.61
N HIS A 155 13.68 -10.04 -3.99
CA HIS A 155 13.06 -11.36 -3.99
C HIS A 155 11.75 -11.42 -4.77
N PHE A 156 11.67 -10.67 -5.86
CA PHE A 156 10.58 -10.79 -6.85
C PHE A 156 9.18 -10.48 -6.28
N GLY A 157 9.08 -9.71 -5.20
CA GLY A 157 7.84 -9.41 -4.52
C GLY A 157 7.45 -10.39 -3.41
N TYR A 158 8.31 -11.37 -3.09
CA TYR A 158 8.17 -12.15 -1.87
C TYR A 158 8.85 -11.40 -0.71
N LEU A 159 8.10 -11.14 0.36
CA LEU A 159 8.67 -10.48 1.53
C LEU A 159 9.77 -11.34 2.15
N ARG A 160 10.93 -10.71 2.38
CA ARG A 160 12.06 -11.27 3.09
C ARG A 160 12.44 -10.34 4.23
N TRP A 161 12.95 -10.98 5.28
CA TRP A 161 13.31 -10.32 6.51
C TRP A 161 14.44 -11.05 7.20
N ASN A 162 15.28 -10.27 7.87
CA ASN A 162 16.45 -10.66 8.63
C ASN A 162 16.87 -9.50 9.53
N LEU A 163 17.73 -9.76 10.51
CA LEU A 163 18.38 -8.67 11.25
C LEU A 163 19.28 -7.88 10.30
N LEU A 164 19.32 -6.57 10.48
CA LEU A 164 20.04 -5.65 9.61
C LEU A 164 21.52 -6.01 9.48
N LEU A 165 22.16 -6.34 10.60
CA LEU A 165 23.57 -6.75 10.63
C LEU A 165 23.86 -8.12 10.00
N SER A 166 22.81 -8.89 9.69
CA SER A 166 22.93 -10.19 9.04
C SER A 166 22.65 -10.13 7.53
N ASP A 167 22.36 -8.94 6.99
CA ASP A 167 22.19 -8.76 5.54
C ASP A 167 23.53 -8.75 4.81
N GLU A 168 23.50 -9.13 3.54
CA GLU A 168 24.66 -9.08 2.65
C GLU A 168 25.07 -7.63 2.34
N ASP A 169 24.07 -6.74 2.23
CA ASP A 169 24.27 -5.33 1.95
C ASP A 169 24.27 -4.52 3.25
N ARG A 170 25.19 -3.55 3.36
CA ARG A 170 25.18 -2.60 4.48
C ARG A 170 24.18 -1.49 4.22
N TYR A 171 23.22 -1.33 5.12
CA TYR A 171 22.23 -0.25 5.08
C TYR A 171 22.57 0.90 6.02
N PHE A 172 22.22 2.10 5.60
CA PHE A 172 22.30 3.34 6.38
C PHE A 172 20.91 3.94 6.51
N GLU A 173 20.65 4.61 7.63
CA GLU A 173 19.35 5.24 7.87
C GLU A 173 19.22 6.54 7.08
N ASN A 174 18.10 6.71 6.37
CA ASN A 174 17.74 7.97 5.71
C ASN A 174 16.42 8.55 6.26
N THR A 175 16.52 9.16 7.44
CA THR A 175 15.37 9.78 8.13
C THR A 175 14.72 10.89 7.30
N LYS A 176 15.50 11.66 6.52
CA LYS A 176 15.00 12.74 5.67
C LYS A 176 14.10 12.22 4.55
N TRP A 177 14.47 11.09 3.95
CA TRP A 177 13.66 10.47 2.90
C TRP A 177 12.39 9.85 3.48
N ALA A 178 12.48 9.17 4.62
CA ALA A 178 11.30 8.66 5.33
C ALA A 178 10.28 9.78 5.62
N ALA A 179 10.75 10.94 6.10
CA ALA A 179 9.90 12.11 6.35
C ALA A 179 9.28 12.67 5.06
N ARG A 180 10.04 12.74 3.96
CA ARG A 180 9.56 13.19 2.65
C ARG A 180 8.45 12.29 2.10
N VAL A 181 8.58 10.97 2.23
CA VAL A 181 7.55 10.01 1.82
C VAL A 181 6.26 10.25 2.58
N ARG A 182 6.34 10.36 3.92
CA ARG A 182 5.17 10.62 4.77
C ARG A 182 4.51 11.97 4.45
N SER A 183 5.30 13.04 4.26
CA SER A 183 4.76 14.37 3.96
C SER A 183 4.07 14.44 2.60
N ARG A 184 4.65 13.80 1.57
CA ARG A 184 4.01 13.65 0.24
C ARG A 184 2.66 12.94 0.34
N ALA A 185 2.61 11.83 1.07
CA ALA A 185 1.38 11.07 1.26
C ALA A 185 0.31 11.87 2.02
N ALA A 186 0.71 12.65 3.03
CA ALA A 186 -0.19 13.55 3.75
C ALA A 186 -0.76 14.65 2.83
N ALA A 187 0.10 15.29 2.03
CA ALA A 187 -0.32 16.33 1.08
C ALA A 187 -1.29 15.80 0.02
N ALA A 188 -1.05 14.61 -0.52
CA ALA A 188 -1.95 13.97 -1.48
C ALA A 188 -3.35 13.73 -0.90
N LYS A 189 -3.46 13.33 0.38
CA LYS A 189 -4.76 13.17 1.06
C LYS A 189 -5.51 14.49 1.25
N THR A 190 -4.79 15.61 1.39
CA THR A 190 -5.43 16.93 1.53
C THR A 190 -5.90 17.53 0.20
N SER A 191 -5.34 17.08 -0.93
CA SER A 191 -5.67 17.60 -2.26
C SER A 191 -6.74 16.80 -3.03
N GLU A 192 -7.21 15.65 -2.51
CA GLU A 192 -8.34 14.94 -3.11
C GLU A 192 -9.63 15.80 -3.03
N PRO A 193 -10.31 16.06 -4.17
CA PRO A 193 -11.51 16.90 -4.18
C PRO A 193 -12.64 16.19 -3.41
N ARG A 194 -13.08 16.81 -2.31
CA ARG A 194 -14.29 16.43 -1.57
C ARG A 194 -15.48 16.51 -2.52
N HIS A 195 -15.89 15.39 -3.11
CA HIS A 195 -17.18 15.27 -3.79
C HIS A 195 -18.30 15.25 -2.74
N GLY A 196 -18.50 16.37 -2.07
CA GLY A 196 -19.64 16.64 -1.21
C GLY A 196 -20.77 17.23 -2.04
N VAL A 197 -21.81 16.44 -2.23
CA VAL A 197 -23.06 16.81 -2.92
C VAL A 197 -23.67 18.04 -2.24
N ALA A 198 -23.64 19.21 -2.88
CA ALA A 198 -24.45 20.36 -2.51
C ALA A 198 -25.70 20.38 -3.40
N PHE A 199 -26.73 19.63 -3.01
CA PHE A 199 -28.06 19.78 -3.61
C PHE A 199 -28.73 21.01 -2.99
N GLN A 200 -28.49 22.21 -3.57
CA GLN A 200 -29.27 23.38 -3.21
C GLN A 200 -30.66 23.30 -3.85
N ARG A 201 -31.63 22.91 -3.02
CA ARG A 201 -33.07 22.98 -3.29
C ARG A 201 -33.47 24.46 -3.40
N ARG A 202 -33.69 24.95 -4.62
CA ARG A 202 -34.33 26.26 -4.86
C ARG A 202 -35.86 26.04 -4.85
N VAL A 203 -36.48 26.31 -3.70
CA VAL A 203 -37.93 26.55 -3.61
C VAL A 203 -38.10 27.95 -3.05
N THR A 204 -38.30 28.92 -3.93
CA THR A 204 -38.89 30.21 -3.57
C THR A 204 -40.32 30.18 -4.09
N ALA A 205 -41.24 30.02 -3.15
CA ALA A 205 -42.68 30.18 -3.34
C ALA A 205 -42.96 31.58 -3.90
N THR A 206 -43.80 31.65 -4.92
CA THR A 206 -44.40 32.89 -5.41
C THR A 206 -45.88 32.84 -5.01
N GLU A 207 -46.23 33.49 -3.91
CA GLU A 207 -47.61 33.86 -3.55
C GLU A 207 -47.52 35.30 -2.99
N LYS A 208 -47.96 36.30 -3.76
CA LYS A 208 -49.29 36.95 -3.71
C LYS A 208 -49.49 37.89 -2.51
N SER A 209 -49.43 39.20 -2.79
CA SER A 209 -50.20 40.28 -2.16
C SER A 209 -50.31 41.38 -3.22
N SER A 210 -51.43 41.66 -3.90
CA SER A 210 -52.66 42.34 -3.43
C SER A 210 -52.39 43.57 -2.58
N GLU A 211 -52.20 44.71 -3.25
CA GLU A 211 -52.85 46.01 -2.98
C GLU A 211 -52.85 46.84 -4.26
#